data_AF-A0A0G1KQE3-F1
#
_entry.id   AF-A0A0G1KQE3-F1
#
_cell.length_a   1.000
_cell.length_b   1.000
_cell.length_c   1.000
_cell.angle_alpha   90.00
_cell.angle_beta   90.00
_cell.angle_gamma   90.00
#
_symmetry.space_group_name_H-M   'P 1'
#
loop_
_entity.id
_entity.type
_entity.pdbx_description
1 polymer ?
#
loop_
_entity_poly.entity_id
_entity_poly.type
_entity_poly.pdbx_seq_one_letter_code
_entity_poly.pdbx_strand_id
1 'polypeptide(L)'
;MRETELTKQLEYIDYIEGTKKILEQSKAETAPYKVTILGEKFIVYPNVFSPKYFNDTELFAENLPIRKGEELLEIGPGTGAISIIAVYKGAQKVLAIDINPDAVSNTQANIALHQMKEKIEVRQGDIFEHLQTEERFDIIFWNTPFGFIENQDISDLEKAVYDPGYKSTERFIREAREHLKEGGRILIGFSTTLGRLDLLQKFAEDAGLSLKLIYETKSEETHPVKFEIFEAVSNIYDLTKTQ
;
A
#
# COMPACT_ATOMS: atom_id res chain seq x y z
N MET A 1 -18.01 -40.62 15.27
CA MET A 1 -18.74 -39.35 15.42
C MET A 1 -17.79 -38.27 14.94
N ARG A 2 -18.12 -37.58 13.85
CA ARG A 2 -17.30 -36.47 13.32
C ARG A 2 -17.60 -35.26 14.19
N GLU A 3 -16.61 -34.80 14.95
CA GLU A 3 -16.67 -33.47 15.54
C GLU A 3 -16.67 -32.47 14.40
N THR A 4 -17.78 -31.75 14.27
CA THR A 4 -17.89 -30.55 13.47
C THR A 4 -16.97 -29.53 14.14
N GLU A 5 -15.74 -29.36 13.63
CA GLU A 5 -14.91 -28.20 13.95
C GLU A 5 -15.71 -26.96 13.57
N LEU A 6 -16.36 -26.34 14.57
CA LEU A 6 -16.87 -24.99 14.48
C LEU A 6 -15.66 -24.11 14.20
N THR A 7 -15.49 -23.68 12.94
CA THR A 7 -14.46 -22.70 12.57
C THR A 7 -14.69 -21.45 13.40
N LYS A 8 -13.88 -21.27 14.45
CA LYS A 8 -13.94 -20.08 15.31
C LYS A 8 -13.77 -18.85 14.41
N GLN A 9 -14.75 -17.95 14.44
CA GLN A 9 -14.63 -16.64 13.82
C GLN A 9 -13.55 -15.87 14.58
N LEU A 10 -12.54 -15.39 13.86
CA LEU A 10 -11.45 -14.59 14.45
C LEU A 10 -11.95 -13.18 14.73
N GLU A 11 -11.55 -12.64 15.87
CA GLU A 11 -11.73 -11.25 16.23
C GLU A 11 -10.57 -10.41 15.67
N TYR A 12 -10.73 -9.09 15.60
CA TYR A 12 -9.69 -8.17 15.12
C TYR A 12 -8.33 -8.39 15.82
N ILE A 13 -8.36 -8.62 17.14
CA ILE A 13 -7.16 -8.85 17.93
C ILE A 13 -6.40 -10.12 17.53
N ASP A 14 -7.13 -11.17 17.12
CA ASP A 14 -6.50 -12.43 16.68
C ASP A 14 -5.68 -12.19 15.39
N TYR A 15 -6.17 -11.34 14.48
CA TYR A 15 -5.44 -10.96 13.28
C TYR A 15 -4.20 -10.13 13.57
N ILE A 16 -4.28 -9.16 14.50
CA ILE A 16 -3.12 -8.35 14.91
C ILE A 16 -2.03 -9.23 15.55
N GLU A 17 -2.42 -10.17 16.41
CA GLU A 17 -1.47 -11.14 16.98
C GLU A 17 -0.86 -12.06 15.91
N GLY A 18 -1.65 -12.46 14.92
CA GLY A 18 -1.19 -13.21 13.75
C GLY A 18 -0.14 -12.44 12.95
N THR A 19 -0.45 -11.20 12.57
CA THR A 19 0.46 -10.29 11.86
C THR A 19 1.76 -10.10 12.64
N LYS A 20 1.69 -9.90 13.96
CA LYS A 20 2.89 -9.78 14.80
C LYS A 20 3.78 -11.02 14.72
N LYS A 21 3.22 -12.23 14.79
CA LYS A 21 3.98 -13.49 14.68
C LYS A 21 4.67 -13.63 13.33
N ILE A 22 3.98 -13.28 12.24
CA ILE A 22 4.54 -13.28 10.89
C ILE A 22 5.68 -12.26 10.79
N LEU A 23 5.51 -11.08 11.37
CA LEU A 23 6.52 -10.04 11.37
C LEU A 23 7.79 -10.47 12.12
N GLU A 24 7.66 -11.18 13.25
CA GLU A 24 8.81 -11.76 13.96
C GLU A 24 9.55 -12.81 13.12
N GLN A 25 8.84 -13.59 12.30
CA GLN A 25 9.49 -14.49 11.34
C GLN A 25 10.25 -13.71 10.26
N SER A 26 9.68 -12.63 9.75
CA SER A 26 10.34 -11.76 8.78
C SER A 26 11.59 -11.08 9.37
N LYS A 27 11.57 -10.71 10.65
CA LYS A 27 12.74 -10.14 11.37
C LYS A 27 13.92 -11.11 11.48
N ALA A 28 13.68 -12.42 11.34
CA ALA A 28 14.75 -13.42 11.36
C ALA A 28 15.60 -13.43 10.07
N GLU A 29 15.13 -12.79 8.99
CA GLU A 29 15.86 -12.65 7.74
C GLU A 29 16.97 -11.59 7.90
N THR A 30 18.22 -12.05 8.04
CA THR A 30 19.38 -11.19 8.34
C THR A 30 20.25 -10.88 7.11
N ALA A 31 19.90 -11.42 5.95
CA ALA A 31 20.61 -11.18 4.70
C ALA A 31 19.61 -11.02 3.53
N PRO A 32 19.99 -10.31 2.46
CA PRO A 32 19.14 -10.20 1.27
C PRO A 32 18.80 -11.57 0.66
N TYR A 33 17.54 -11.74 0.26
CA TYR A 33 17.06 -12.93 -0.43
C TYR A 33 16.22 -12.54 -1.64
N LYS A 34 15.74 -13.53 -2.40
CA LYS A 34 14.90 -13.30 -3.59
C LYS A 34 13.52 -13.91 -3.42
N VAL A 35 12.54 -13.19 -3.93
CA VAL A 35 11.15 -13.65 -4.09
C VAL A 35 10.78 -13.58 -5.57
N THR A 36 9.68 -14.22 -5.94
CA THR A 36 9.09 -14.10 -7.27
C THR A 36 7.70 -13.53 -7.11
N ILE A 37 7.42 -12.43 -7.81
CA ILE A 37 6.13 -11.74 -7.82
C ILE A 37 5.68 -11.66 -9.27
N LEU A 38 4.52 -12.24 -9.61
CA LEU A 38 3.98 -12.28 -10.98
C LEU A 38 4.98 -12.77 -12.04
N GLY A 39 5.81 -13.76 -11.67
CA GLY A 39 6.84 -14.33 -12.55
C GLY A 39 8.15 -13.57 -12.62
N GLU A 40 8.23 -12.38 -12.01
CA GLU A 40 9.43 -11.52 -11.98
C GLU A 40 10.18 -11.65 -10.65
N LYS A 41 11.51 -11.56 -10.69
CA LYS A 41 12.36 -11.78 -9.50
C LYS A 41 12.68 -10.47 -8.79
N PHE A 42 12.41 -10.40 -7.50
CA PHE A 42 12.73 -9.24 -6.66
C PHE A 42 13.71 -9.64 -5.55
N ILE A 43 14.61 -8.74 -5.21
CA ILE A 43 15.45 -8.79 -4.02
C ILE A 43 14.64 -8.23 -2.85
N VAL A 44 14.76 -8.86 -1.68
CA VAL A 44 14.19 -8.37 -0.42
C VAL A 44 15.33 -8.20 0.57
N TYR A 45 15.46 -7.03 1.18
CA TYR A 45 16.43 -6.72 2.21
C TYR A 45 15.84 -6.98 3.61
N PRO A 46 16.70 -7.25 4.61
CA PRO A 46 16.30 -7.17 6.01
C PRO A 46 15.62 -5.83 6.33
N ASN A 47 14.75 -5.81 7.33
CA ASN A 47 13.96 -4.64 7.76
C ASN A 47 13.01 -4.03 6.70
N VAL A 48 12.81 -4.69 5.56
CA VAL A 48 11.83 -4.28 4.54
C VAL A 48 10.64 -5.23 4.58
N PHE A 49 9.44 -4.68 4.37
CA PHE A 49 8.22 -5.47 4.24
C PHE A 49 8.40 -6.54 3.16
N SER A 50 8.04 -7.78 3.48
CA SER A 50 8.43 -8.92 2.67
C SER A 50 7.23 -9.59 1.98
N PRO A 51 7.21 -9.59 0.64
CA PRO A 51 6.24 -10.35 -0.15
C PRO A 51 6.34 -11.88 -0.01
N LYS A 52 7.35 -12.39 0.71
CA LYS A 52 7.41 -13.82 1.09
C LYS A 52 6.41 -14.18 2.18
N TYR A 53 6.14 -13.22 3.07
CA TYR A 53 5.34 -13.42 4.27
C TYR A 53 3.95 -12.78 4.17
N PHE A 54 3.79 -11.81 3.28
CA PHE A 54 2.55 -11.08 3.06
C PHE A 54 2.21 -11.06 1.56
N ASN A 55 1.01 -11.55 1.22
CA ASN A 55 0.62 -11.76 -0.19
C ASN A 55 0.03 -10.50 -0.85
N ASP A 56 -0.25 -9.47 -0.07
CA ASP A 56 -0.88 -8.21 -0.49
C ASP A 56 -0.09 -7.49 -1.59
N THR A 57 1.25 -7.53 -1.54
CA THR A 57 2.10 -6.92 -2.58
C THR A 57 1.81 -7.48 -3.97
N GLU A 58 1.74 -8.81 -4.12
CA GLU A 58 1.46 -9.44 -5.41
C GLU A 58 0.04 -9.12 -5.88
N LEU A 59 -0.93 -9.21 -4.96
CA LEU A 59 -2.35 -8.93 -5.25
C LEU A 59 -2.55 -7.49 -5.73
N PHE A 60 -1.94 -6.50 -5.08
CA PHE A 60 -2.05 -5.11 -5.51
C PHE A 60 -1.23 -4.83 -6.78
N ALA A 61 -0.04 -5.40 -6.94
CA ALA A 61 0.74 -5.23 -8.18
C ALA A 61 -0.06 -5.71 -9.41
N GLU A 62 -0.71 -6.87 -9.27
CA GLU A 62 -1.52 -7.47 -10.34
C GLU A 62 -2.75 -6.62 -10.66
N ASN A 63 -3.42 -6.08 -9.63
CA ASN A 63 -4.77 -5.51 -9.79
C ASN A 63 -4.85 -3.99 -9.76
N LEU A 64 -3.73 -3.28 -9.48
CA LEU A 64 -3.68 -1.82 -9.55
C LEU A 64 -4.02 -1.34 -10.98
N PRO A 65 -5.05 -0.49 -11.18
CA PRO A 65 -5.53 -0.11 -12.50
C PRO A 65 -4.68 1.00 -13.13
N ILE A 66 -3.57 0.58 -13.74
CA ILE A 66 -2.65 1.41 -14.52
C ILE A 66 -3.13 1.53 -15.97
N ARG A 67 -3.24 2.75 -16.48
CA ARG A 67 -3.44 3.03 -17.91
C ARG A 67 -2.11 3.39 -18.56
N LYS A 68 -1.96 3.02 -19.82
CA LYS A 68 -0.75 3.31 -20.60
C LYS A 68 -0.48 4.82 -20.63
N GLY A 69 0.72 5.22 -20.21
CA GLY A 69 1.15 6.62 -20.23
C GLY A 69 0.93 7.37 -18.91
N GLU A 70 0.30 6.77 -17.90
CA GLU A 70 0.09 7.43 -16.61
C GLU A 70 1.40 7.57 -15.81
N GLU A 71 1.51 8.67 -15.08
CA GLU A 71 2.55 8.90 -14.08
C GLU A 71 2.01 8.55 -12.69
N LEU A 72 2.73 7.67 -11.98
CA LEU A 72 2.36 7.14 -10.67
C LEU A 72 3.23 7.75 -9.57
N LEU A 73 2.62 8.18 -8.48
CA LEU A 73 3.28 8.34 -7.19
C LEU A 73 2.90 7.13 -6.31
N GLU A 74 3.90 6.37 -5.89
CA GLU A 74 3.73 5.30 -4.90
C GLU A 74 4.31 5.73 -3.55
N ILE A 75 3.50 5.64 -2.50
CA ILE A 75 3.93 5.82 -1.11
C ILE A 75 4.24 4.45 -0.51
N GLY A 76 5.37 4.34 0.19
CA GLY A 76 5.81 3.10 0.84
C GLY A 76 6.09 1.95 -0.13
N PRO A 77 6.93 2.13 -1.18
CA PRO A 77 7.21 1.08 -2.17
C PRO A 77 7.84 -0.19 -1.58
N GLY A 78 8.49 -0.11 -0.40
CA GLY A 78 9.13 -1.27 0.22
C GLY A 78 10.23 -1.87 -0.67
N THR A 79 9.90 -2.99 -1.32
CA THR A 79 10.78 -3.64 -2.29
C THR A 79 10.79 -2.97 -3.67
N GLY A 80 9.83 -2.09 -3.96
CA GLY A 80 9.61 -1.49 -5.28
C GLY A 80 8.85 -2.38 -6.26
N ALA A 81 8.29 -3.51 -5.79
CA ALA A 81 7.62 -4.47 -6.66
C ALA A 81 6.43 -3.85 -7.41
N ILE A 82 5.55 -3.13 -6.73
CA ILE A 82 4.39 -2.50 -7.35
C ILE A 82 4.83 -1.42 -8.35
N SER A 83 5.78 -0.55 -7.99
CA SER A 83 6.40 0.42 -8.93
C SER A 83 6.90 -0.22 -10.22
N ILE A 84 7.66 -1.31 -10.12
CA ILE A 84 8.25 -2.02 -11.26
C ILE A 84 7.17 -2.70 -12.11
N ILE A 85 6.21 -3.38 -11.47
CA ILE A 85 5.07 -4.00 -12.16
C ILE A 85 4.19 -2.93 -12.83
N ALA A 86 4.00 -1.76 -12.22
CA ALA A 86 3.26 -0.66 -12.81
C ALA A 86 3.90 -0.18 -14.13
N VAL A 87 5.23 -0.09 -14.17
CA VAL A 87 5.97 0.21 -15.41
C VAL A 87 5.78 -0.89 -16.46
N TYR A 88 5.83 -2.17 -16.07
CA TYR A 88 5.52 -3.28 -16.98
C TYR A 88 4.09 -3.21 -17.53
N LYS A 89 3.13 -2.75 -16.73
CA LYS A 89 1.73 -2.53 -17.11
C LYS A 89 1.50 -1.25 -17.93
N GLY A 90 2.53 -0.44 -18.15
CA GLY A 90 2.50 0.68 -19.07
C GLY A 90 2.53 2.07 -18.43
N ALA A 91 2.77 2.18 -17.13
CA ALA A 91 3.07 3.47 -16.51
C ALA A 91 4.27 4.12 -17.22
N GLN A 92 4.17 5.42 -17.48
CA GLN A 92 5.23 6.17 -18.15
C GLN A 92 6.41 6.44 -17.21
N LYS A 93 6.09 6.90 -16.00
CA LYS A 93 7.04 7.18 -14.92
C LYS A 93 6.42 6.81 -13.59
N VAL A 94 7.28 6.46 -12.64
CA VAL A 94 6.92 6.25 -11.24
C VAL A 94 7.86 7.07 -10.37
N LEU A 95 7.29 7.84 -9.45
CA LEU A 95 8.02 8.35 -8.29
C LEU A 95 7.60 7.51 -7.09
N ALA A 96 8.57 7.00 -6.34
CA ALA A 96 8.33 6.22 -5.15
C ALA A 96 8.94 6.93 -3.93
N ILE A 97 8.17 7.07 -2.84
CA ILE A 97 8.62 7.72 -1.61
C ILE A 97 8.48 6.75 -0.45
N ASP A 98 9.58 6.48 0.24
CA ASP A 98 9.58 5.64 1.44
C ASP A 98 10.29 6.36 2.60
N ILE A 99 9.75 6.20 3.81
CA ILE A 99 10.36 6.74 5.02
C ILE A 99 11.53 5.87 5.50
N ASN A 100 11.49 4.56 5.20
CA ASN A 100 12.49 3.60 5.64
C ASN A 100 13.70 3.60 4.68
N PRO A 101 14.90 3.97 5.14
CA PRO A 101 16.10 3.99 4.29
C PRO A 101 16.49 2.61 3.76
N ASP A 102 16.18 1.53 4.47
CA ASP A 102 16.41 0.15 3.99
C ASP A 102 15.49 -0.18 2.81
N ALA A 103 14.22 0.29 2.85
CA ALA A 103 13.26 0.15 1.76
C ALA A 103 13.64 0.99 0.53
N VAL A 104 14.12 2.22 0.73
CA VAL A 104 14.68 3.04 -0.37
C VAL A 104 15.83 2.30 -1.05
N SER A 105 16.77 1.78 -0.27
CA SER A 105 17.93 1.03 -0.77
C SER A 105 17.50 -0.25 -1.49
N ASN A 106 16.49 -0.95 -0.97
CA ASN A 106 15.95 -2.16 -1.59
C ASN A 106 15.26 -1.84 -2.92
N THR A 107 14.44 -0.80 -2.96
CA THR A 107 13.77 -0.33 -4.18
C THR A 107 14.80 0.04 -5.25
N GLN A 108 15.87 0.76 -4.89
CA GLN A 108 16.98 1.06 -5.82
C GLN A 108 17.65 -0.20 -6.38
N ALA A 109 17.87 -1.22 -5.54
CA ALA A 109 18.46 -2.48 -5.97
C ALA A 109 17.57 -3.21 -7.00
N ASN A 110 16.25 -3.19 -6.80
CA ASN A 110 15.31 -3.78 -7.76
C ASN A 110 15.15 -2.94 -9.02
N ILE A 111 15.13 -1.61 -8.93
CA ILE A 111 15.17 -0.73 -10.11
C ILE A 111 16.41 -1.05 -10.97
N ALA A 112 17.57 -1.27 -10.34
CA ALA A 112 18.78 -1.65 -11.05
C ALA A 112 18.68 -3.06 -11.67
N LEU A 113 18.14 -4.03 -10.92
CA LEU A 113 17.91 -5.40 -11.40
C LEU A 113 17.02 -5.44 -12.66
N HIS A 114 15.97 -4.62 -12.69
CA HIS A 114 15.01 -4.53 -13.79
C HIS A 114 15.37 -3.46 -14.83
N GLN A 115 16.51 -2.77 -14.69
CA GLN A 115 17.01 -1.75 -15.61
C GLN A 115 16.02 -0.58 -15.81
N MET A 116 15.34 -0.16 -14.74
CA MET A 116 14.26 0.84 -14.79
C MET A 116 14.64 2.25 -14.32
N LYS A 117 15.94 2.56 -14.20
CA LYS A 117 16.42 3.85 -13.67
C LYS A 117 15.87 5.09 -14.39
N GLU A 118 15.56 4.98 -15.68
CA GLU A 118 15.00 6.08 -16.49
C GLU A 118 13.49 6.27 -16.30
N LYS A 119 12.82 5.32 -15.66
CA LYS A 119 11.36 5.30 -15.47
C LYS A 119 10.92 5.40 -14.03
N ILE A 120 11.76 4.98 -13.09
CA ILE A 120 11.44 4.94 -11.66
C ILE A 120 12.48 5.74 -10.90
N GLU A 121 12.02 6.77 -10.21
CA GLU A 121 12.78 7.51 -9.21
C GLU A 121 12.31 7.06 -7.81
N VAL A 122 13.23 6.95 -6.86
CA VAL A 122 12.90 6.70 -5.46
C VAL A 122 13.57 7.72 -4.56
N ARG A 123 12.78 8.30 -3.65
CA ARG A 123 13.21 9.30 -2.67
C ARG A 123 12.97 8.78 -1.25
N GLN A 124 13.84 9.17 -0.34
CA GLN A 124 13.59 8.99 1.09
C GLN A 124 12.78 10.19 1.60
N GLY A 125 11.65 9.94 2.26
CA GLY A 125 10.81 11.01 2.79
C GLY A 125 9.54 10.50 3.45
N ASP A 126 8.91 11.35 4.24
CA ASP A 126 7.65 11.05 4.91
C ASP A 126 6.42 11.42 4.03
N ILE A 127 5.81 10.42 3.37
CA ILE A 127 4.66 10.53 2.46
C ILE A 127 4.92 11.52 1.30
N PHE A 128 4.51 12.79 1.45
CA PHE A 128 4.62 13.83 0.42
C PHE A 128 5.84 14.74 0.61
N GLU A 129 6.65 14.47 1.64
CA GLU A 129 7.90 15.19 1.85
C GLU A 129 8.80 15.09 0.62
N HIS A 130 9.46 16.20 0.29
CA HIS A 130 10.33 16.33 -0.90
C HIS A 130 9.61 16.28 -2.27
N LEU A 131 8.27 16.34 -2.30
CA LEU A 131 7.57 16.69 -3.53
C LEU A 131 7.72 18.18 -3.84
N GLN A 132 8.07 18.49 -5.08
CA GLN A 132 8.09 19.85 -5.58
C GLN A 132 6.66 20.37 -5.78
N THR A 133 6.47 21.68 -5.70
CA THR A 133 5.15 22.31 -5.77
C THR A 133 4.41 22.03 -7.09
N GLU A 134 5.14 21.66 -8.13
CA GLU A 134 4.63 21.40 -9.49
C GLU A 134 4.50 19.90 -9.81
N GLU A 135 5.01 19.01 -8.95
CA GLU A 135 4.88 17.57 -9.17
C GLU A 135 3.43 17.13 -8.98
N ARG A 136 2.83 16.62 -10.06
CA ARG A 136 1.46 16.12 -10.11
C ARG A 136 1.42 14.77 -10.80
N PHE A 137 0.52 13.90 -10.36
CA PHE A 137 0.44 12.51 -10.82
C PHE A 137 -0.95 12.16 -11.34
N ASP A 138 -1.01 11.21 -12.27
CA ASP A 138 -2.28 10.64 -12.76
C ASP A 138 -2.85 9.66 -11.72
N ILE A 139 -1.97 8.98 -11.00
CA ILE A 139 -2.31 8.08 -9.90
C ILE A 139 -1.42 8.41 -8.70
N ILE A 140 -2.03 8.51 -7.52
CA ILE A 140 -1.32 8.41 -6.24
C ILE A 140 -1.82 7.15 -5.56
N PHE A 141 -0.91 6.23 -5.27
CA PHE A 141 -1.23 4.95 -4.66
C PHE A 141 -0.44 4.75 -3.36
N TRP A 142 -1.12 4.21 -2.35
CA TRP A 142 -0.45 3.65 -1.17
C TRP A 142 -1.08 2.31 -0.83
N ASN A 143 -0.26 1.26 -0.78
CA ASN A 143 -0.57 0.06 -0.01
C ASN A 143 -0.39 0.41 1.48
N THR A 144 -1.44 0.86 2.16
CA THR A 144 -1.28 1.46 3.49
C THR A 144 -0.92 0.41 4.55
N PRO A 145 -0.29 0.79 5.67
CA PRO A 145 -0.19 -0.10 6.82
C PRO A 145 -1.60 -0.31 7.42
N PHE A 146 -2.20 -1.50 7.23
CA PHE A 146 -3.59 -1.72 7.64
C PHE A 146 -3.78 -1.82 9.15
N GLY A 147 -2.76 -2.22 9.91
CA GLY A 147 -2.93 -2.50 11.32
C GLY A 147 -3.09 -1.22 12.15
N PHE A 148 -4.22 -1.08 12.85
CA PHE A 148 -4.44 -0.01 13.80
C PHE A 148 -3.85 -0.41 15.17
N ILE A 149 -2.99 0.43 15.72
CA ILE A 149 -2.51 0.31 17.09
C ILE A 149 -2.50 1.68 17.77
N GLU A 150 -2.56 1.69 19.10
CA GLU A 150 -2.42 2.92 19.89
C GLU A 150 -0.95 3.22 20.23
N ASN A 151 -0.11 2.18 20.30
CA ASN A 151 1.29 2.31 20.66
C ASN A 151 2.07 3.01 19.53
N GLN A 152 2.81 4.07 19.86
CA GLN A 152 3.60 4.85 18.91
C GLN A 152 5.05 4.38 18.82
N ASP A 153 5.53 3.61 19.80
CA ASP A 153 6.90 3.10 19.81
C ASP A 153 6.97 1.77 19.06
N ILE A 154 7.21 1.86 17.76
CA ILE A 154 7.34 0.72 16.84
C ILE A 154 8.56 0.90 15.93
N SER A 155 9.17 -0.23 15.57
CA SER A 155 10.31 -0.29 14.65
C SER A 155 9.92 0.10 13.22
N ASP A 156 10.91 0.39 12.37
CA ASP A 156 10.65 0.78 10.98
C ASP A 156 9.98 -0.33 10.15
N LEU A 157 10.30 -1.60 10.42
CA LEU A 157 9.59 -2.72 9.79
C LEU A 157 8.14 -2.82 10.28
N GLU A 158 7.87 -2.53 11.55
CA GLU A 158 6.51 -2.51 12.09
C GLU A 158 5.66 -1.39 11.49
N LYS A 159 6.26 -0.24 11.15
CA LYS A 159 5.56 0.84 10.44
C LYS A 159 5.05 0.43 9.05
N ALA A 160 5.62 -0.62 8.45
CA ALA A 160 5.13 -1.13 7.18
C ALA A 160 3.81 -1.91 7.30
N VAL A 161 3.41 -2.30 8.51
CA VAL A 161 2.16 -3.03 8.77
C VAL A 161 1.22 -2.32 9.74
N TYR A 162 1.75 -1.43 10.59
CA TYR A 162 1.00 -0.70 11.60
C TYR A 162 1.13 0.81 11.41
N ASP A 163 0.02 1.53 11.57
CA ASP A 163 -0.01 3.00 11.61
C ASP A 163 -0.63 3.45 12.93
N PRO A 164 0.19 3.91 13.91
CA PRO A 164 -0.31 4.32 15.22
C PRO A 164 -1.36 5.42 15.15
N GLY A 165 -2.59 5.11 15.56
CA GLY A 165 -3.74 6.00 15.46
C GLY A 165 -4.16 6.35 14.03
N TYR A 166 -3.65 5.63 13.02
CA TYR A 166 -3.82 5.96 11.59
C TYR A 166 -3.41 7.38 11.18
N LYS A 167 -2.46 8.00 11.90
CA LYS A 167 -2.04 9.39 11.64
C LYS A 167 -1.50 9.57 10.22
N SER A 168 -0.76 8.59 9.73
CA SER A 168 -0.10 8.66 8.43
C SER A 168 -1.14 8.47 7.32
N THR A 169 -2.05 7.51 7.50
CA THR A 169 -3.18 7.23 6.61
C THR A 169 -4.13 8.42 6.51
N GLU A 170 -4.49 9.05 7.64
CA GLU A 170 -5.29 10.28 7.66
C GLU A 170 -4.60 11.40 6.88
N ARG A 171 -3.31 11.62 7.12
CA ARG A 171 -2.52 12.65 6.42
C ARG A 171 -2.49 12.40 4.92
N PHE A 172 -2.24 11.15 4.50
CA PHE A 172 -2.26 10.76 3.09
C PHE A 172 -3.59 11.12 2.42
N ILE A 173 -4.71 10.71 3.02
CA ILE A 173 -6.06 10.96 2.47
C ILE A 173 -6.32 12.46 2.30
N ARG A 174 -5.90 13.27 3.28
CA ARG A 174 -6.11 14.73 3.27
C ARG A 174 -5.29 15.43 2.20
N GLU A 175 -4.02 15.05 2.05
CA GLU A 175 -3.03 15.81 1.27
C GLU A 175 -2.86 15.28 -0.17
N ALA A 176 -3.21 14.02 -0.46
CA ALA A 176 -3.00 13.42 -1.79
C ALA A 176 -3.64 14.23 -2.93
N ARG A 177 -4.82 14.81 -2.71
CA ARG A 177 -5.53 15.64 -3.70
C ARG A 177 -4.72 16.82 -4.23
N GLU A 178 -3.80 17.35 -3.43
CA GLU A 178 -2.97 18.52 -3.79
C GLU A 178 -1.93 18.16 -4.85
N HIS A 179 -1.64 16.87 -5.03
CA HIS A 179 -0.63 16.33 -5.91
C HIS A 179 -1.22 15.60 -7.14
N LEU A 180 -2.51 15.76 -7.42
CA LEU A 180 -3.15 15.15 -8.60
C LEU A 180 -3.10 16.06 -9.82
N LYS A 181 -2.88 15.45 -10.99
CA LYS A 181 -3.25 16.07 -12.27
C LYS A 181 -4.78 16.17 -12.38
N GLU A 182 -5.25 16.98 -13.32
CA GLU A 182 -6.67 17.01 -13.68
C GLU A 182 -7.15 15.60 -14.07
N GLY A 183 -8.22 15.11 -13.43
CA GLY A 183 -8.73 13.75 -13.62
C GLY A 183 -7.89 12.64 -13.00
N GLY A 184 -6.87 12.97 -12.21
CA GLY A 184 -6.06 12.02 -11.45
C GLY A 184 -6.84 11.31 -10.35
N ARG A 185 -6.30 10.18 -9.86
CA ARG A 185 -6.99 9.28 -8.92
C ARG A 185 -6.13 8.99 -7.69
N ILE A 186 -6.78 8.98 -6.52
CA ILE A 186 -6.17 8.53 -5.26
C ILE A 186 -6.65 7.10 -5.03
N LEU A 187 -5.70 6.16 -5.01
CA LEU A 187 -5.96 4.74 -4.82
C LEU A 187 -5.36 4.28 -3.49
N ILE A 188 -6.13 3.55 -2.71
CA ILE A 188 -5.76 3.07 -1.38
C ILE A 188 -5.85 1.55 -1.39
N GLY A 189 -4.71 0.87 -1.29
CA GLY A 189 -4.66 -0.54 -0.93
C GLY A 189 -4.99 -0.66 0.55
N PHE A 190 -5.96 -1.50 0.90
CA PHE A 190 -6.41 -1.71 2.27
C PHE A 190 -6.80 -3.17 2.53
N SER A 191 -6.99 -3.51 3.80
CA SER A 191 -7.63 -4.76 4.20
C SER A 191 -8.73 -4.46 5.21
N THR A 192 -9.99 -4.68 4.85
CA THR A 192 -11.10 -4.54 5.81
C THR A 192 -11.13 -5.66 6.86
N THR A 193 -10.32 -6.71 6.68
CA THR A 193 -10.10 -7.74 7.68
C THR A 193 -9.04 -7.35 8.70
N LEU A 194 -7.92 -6.74 8.25
CA LEU A 194 -6.78 -6.38 9.11
C LEU A 194 -6.82 -4.93 9.61
N GLY A 195 -7.71 -4.10 9.07
CA GLY A 195 -7.81 -2.68 9.35
C GLY A 195 -9.19 -2.20 9.78
N ARG A 196 -9.23 -0.93 10.20
CA ARG A 196 -10.42 -0.23 10.69
C ARG A 196 -11.04 0.60 9.58
N LEU A 197 -11.92 -0.03 8.80
CA LEU A 197 -12.64 0.62 7.69
C LEU A 197 -13.44 1.84 8.15
N ASP A 198 -14.01 1.80 9.35
CA ASP A 198 -14.78 2.91 9.92
C ASP A 198 -13.94 4.18 10.08
N LEU A 199 -12.67 4.05 10.49
CA LEU A 199 -11.75 5.18 10.58
C LEU A 199 -11.31 5.67 9.19
N LEU A 200 -11.01 4.75 8.28
CA LEU A 200 -10.65 5.09 6.90
C LEU A 200 -11.78 5.88 6.21
N GLN A 201 -13.03 5.45 6.38
CA GLN A 201 -14.22 6.15 5.89
C GLN A 201 -14.34 7.53 6.52
N LYS A 202 -14.19 7.63 7.84
CA LYS A 202 -14.25 8.92 8.54
C LYS A 202 -13.21 9.92 8.00
N PHE A 203 -11.96 9.50 7.80
CA PHE A 203 -10.92 10.38 7.27
C PHE A 203 -11.21 10.85 5.85
N ALA A 204 -11.75 9.96 5.00
CA ALA A 204 -12.20 10.35 3.67
C ALA A 204 -13.33 11.40 3.76
N GLU A 205 -14.34 11.17 4.60
CA GLU A 205 -15.45 12.11 4.80
C GLU A 205 -14.98 13.48 5.31
N ASP A 206 -14.10 13.50 6.31
CA ASP A 206 -13.51 14.72 6.87
C ASP A 206 -12.71 15.50 5.80
N ALA A 207 -12.11 14.80 4.83
CA ALA A 207 -11.40 15.38 3.69
C ALA A 207 -12.32 15.80 2.52
N GLY A 208 -13.64 15.60 2.64
CA GLY A 208 -14.61 15.87 1.57
C GLY A 208 -14.57 14.84 0.43
N LEU A 209 -14.17 13.61 0.74
CA LEU A 209 -14.05 12.48 -0.17
C LEU A 209 -15.01 11.35 0.25
N SER A 210 -15.26 10.41 -0.66
CA SER A 210 -15.89 9.12 -0.36
C SER A 210 -15.03 8.00 -0.93
N LEU A 211 -15.13 6.82 -0.32
CA LEU A 211 -14.39 5.64 -0.74
C LEU A 211 -15.25 4.79 -1.64
N LYS A 212 -14.84 4.66 -2.90
CA LYS A 212 -15.44 3.76 -3.86
C LYS A 212 -14.59 2.49 -3.95
N LEU A 213 -15.18 1.34 -3.63
CA LEU A 213 -14.53 0.05 -3.85
C LEU A 213 -14.38 -0.19 -5.36
N ILE A 214 -13.16 -0.37 -5.85
CA ILE A 214 -12.89 -0.64 -7.27
C ILE A 214 -12.35 -2.05 -7.51
N TYR A 215 -11.82 -2.71 -6.47
CA TYR A 215 -11.36 -4.10 -6.52
C TYR A 215 -11.42 -4.74 -5.14
N GLU A 216 -11.81 -6.02 -5.05
CA GLU A 216 -11.76 -6.85 -3.84
C GLU A 216 -11.22 -8.24 -4.21
N THR A 217 -10.33 -8.77 -3.38
CA THR A 217 -9.88 -10.17 -3.41
C THR A 217 -9.69 -10.71 -1.99
N LYS A 218 -9.36 -12.00 -1.86
CA LYS A 218 -9.14 -12.66 -0.56
C LYS A 218 -7.95 -13.60 -0.63
N SER A 219 -7.24 -13.77 0.49
CA SER A 219 -6.21 -14.81 0.62
C SER A 219 -6.81 -16.21 0.57
N GLU A 220 -6.03 -17.17 0.06
CA GLU A 220 -6.37 -18.59 0.01
C GLU A 220 -5.89 -19.31 1.28
N GLU A 221 -6.51 -19.00 2.42
CA GLU A 221 -6.15 -19.55 3.73
C GLU A 221 -7.38 -20.06 4.49
N THR A 222 -7.17 -20.76 5.61
CA THR A 222 -8.27 -21.25 6.48
C THR A 222 -9.17 -20.13 6.98
N HIS A 223 -8.60 -18.94 7.18
CA HIS A 223 -9.28 -17.72 7.57
C HIS A 223 -8.95 -16.62 6.54
N PRO A 224 -9.73 -16.51 5.45
CA PRO A 224 -9.41 -15.60 4.36
C PRO A 224 -9.35 -14.13 4.80
N VAL A 225 -8.26 -13.47 4.44
CA VAL A 225 -8.06 -12.03 4.62
C VAL A 225 -8.49 -11.31 3.36
N LYS A 226 -9.34 -10.30 3.48
CA LYS A 226 -9.72 -9.44 2.35
C LYS A 226 -8.64 -8.43 2.03
N PHE A 227 -8.46 -8.16 0.75
CA PHE A 227 -7.65 -7.05 0.25
C PHE A 227 -8.46 -6.26 -0.76
N GLU A 228 -8.51 -4.95 -0.58
CA GLU A 228 -9.33 -4.03 -1.35
C GLU A 228 -8.50 -2.90 -1.92
N ILE A 229 -8.87 -2.45 -3.12
CA ILE A 229 -8.45 -1.15 -3.62
C ILE A 229 -9.66 -0.23 -3.59
N PHE A 230 -9.53 0.86 -2.83
CA PHE A 230 -10.49 1.95 -2.81
C PHE A 230 -9.99 3.11 -3.67
N GLU A 231 -10.89 3.74 -4.40
CA GLU A 231 -10.68 5.04 -5.02
C GLU A 231 -11.30 6.11 -4.12
N ALA A 232 -10.50 7.08 -3.66
CA ALA A 232 -11.03 8.22 -2.92
C ALA A 232 -11.52 9.28 -3.91
N VAL A 233 -12.84 9.44 -4.01
CA VAL A 233 -13.50 10.32 -4.97
C VAL A 233 -14.06 11.56 -4.28
N SER A 234 -13.99 12.72 -4.93
CA SER A 234 -14.51 13.95 -4.33
C SER A 234 -16.04 13.92 -4.20
N ASN A 235 -16.55 14.32 -3.04
CA ASN A 235 -17.99 14.40 -2.76
C ASN A 235 -18.66 15.61 -3.42
N ILE A 236 -18.12 16.14 -4.53
CA ILE A 236 -18.78 17.21 -5.28
C ILE A 236 -20.06 16.63 -5.87
N TYR A 237 -21.14 16.74 -5.09
CA TYR A 237 -22.49 16.73 -5.58
C TYR A 237 -22.60 17.82 -6.64
N ASP A 238 -22.80 17.36 -7.89
CA ASP A 238 -23.69 17.88 -8.92
C ASP A 238 -24.57 19.07 -8.49
N LEU A 239 -23.98 20.24 -8.26
CA LEU A 239 -24.68 21.53 -8.06
C LEU A 239 -25.30 22.05 -9.36
N THR A 240 -25.28 21.25 -10.44
CA THR A 240 -25.88 21.55 -11.74
C THR A 240 -27.20 20.84 -12.02
N LYS A 241 -27.75 20.06 -11.07
CA LYS A 241 -29.10 19.48 -11.18
C LYS A 241 -30.09 20.03 -10.16
N THR A 242 -30.16 21.36 -10.06
CA THR A 242 -31.38 22.03 -9.57
C THR A 242 -31.58 23.34 -10.32
N GLN A 243 -32.12 23.25 -11.54
CA GLN A 243 -32.99 24.25 -12.15
C GLN A 243 -34.08 23.52 -12.94
#